data_AF-A0A962SBJ2-F1
#
_entry.id   AF-A0A962SBJ2-F1
#
_cell.length_a   1.000
_cell.length_b   1.000
_cell.length_c   1.000
_cell.angle_alpha   90.00
_cell.angle_beta   90.00
_cell.angle_gamma   90.00
#
_symmetry.space_group_name_H-M   'P 1'
#
loop_
_entity.id
_entity.type
_entity.pdbx_description
1 polymer ?
#
loop_
_entity_poly.entity_id
_entity_poly.type
_entity_poly.pdbx_seq_one_letter_code
_entity_poly.pdbx_strand_id
1 'polypeptide(L)' 'APLAGLADVIVDVVDTGGTLRANGLAPLLPIADISSRLIVNKAAMKMKHTAVTQLVAQIAAKVGQ' A
#
# COMPACT_ATOMS: atom_id res chain seq x y z
N ALA A 1 -9.93 17.71 6.15
CA ALA A 1 -11.29 17.37 6.61
C ALA A 1 -11.52 17.79 8.07
N PRO A 2 -10.78 17.30 9.08
CA PRO A 2 -11.04 17.69 10.48
C PRO A 2 -10.81 19.17 10.76
N LEU A 3 -9.65 19.70 10.35
CA LEU A 3 -9.33 21.13 10.51
C LEU A 3 -10.28 22.08 9.76
N ALA A 4 -10.97 21.58 8.75
CA ALA A 4 -11.94 22.34 7.95
C ALA A 4 -13.39 22.14 8.40
N GLY A 5 -13.63 21.38 9.48
CA GLY A 5 -14.97 21.09 10.00
C GLY A 5 -15.80 20.16 9.11
N LEU A 6 -15.19 19.41 8.20
CA LEU A 6 -15.91 18.54 7.26
C LEU A 6 -16.16 17.12 7.80
N ALA A 7 -15.40 16.69 8.80
CA ALA A 7 -15.54 15.39 9.44
C ALA A 7 -14.87 15.40 10.82
N ASP A 8 -15.37 14.61 11.77
CA ASP A 8 -14.76 14.47 13.10
C ASP A 8 -13.44 13.71 13.05
N VAL A 9 -13.34 12.70 12.18
CA VAL A 9 -12.16 11.84 12.01
C VAL A 9 -11.94 11.51 10.53
N ILE A 10 -10.74 11.06 10.20
CA ILE A 10 -10.39 10.54 8.86
C ILE A 10 -9.78 9.15 8.98
N VAL A 11 -9.91 8.38 7.90
CA VAL A 11 -9.16 7.15 7.69
C VAL A 11 -8.22 7.38 6.52
N ASP A 12 -6.93 7.18 6.74
CA ASP A 12 -5.91 7.39 5.74
C ASP A 12 -4.76 6.40 5.92
N VAL A 13 -3.96 6.20 4.86
CA VAL A 13 -2.73 5.43 4.91
C VAL A 13 -1.64 6.28 5.55
N VAL A 14 -0.97 5.72 6.55
CA VAL A 14 0.09 6.41 7.29
C VAL A 14 1.32 5.53 7.43
N ASP A 15 2.49 6.15 7.30
CA ASP A 15 3.80 5.50 7.54
C ASP A 15 4.38 5.99 8.88
N THR A 16 5.34 6.92 8.87
CA THR A 16 5.93 7.49 10.11
C THR A 16 5.02 8.46 10.88
N GLY A 17 3.86 8.81 10.31
CA GLY A 17 2.92 9.78 10.88
C GLY A 17 3.34 11.25 10.77
N GLY A 18 4.43 11.56 10.06
CA GLY A 18 4.91 12.94 9.88
C GLY A 18 3.85 13.89 9.29
N THR A 19 3.09 13.41 8.29
CA THR A 19 2.00 14.18 7.66
C THR A 19 0.88 14.52 8.63
N LEU A 20 0.50 13.59 9.52
CA LEU A 20 -0.51 13.85 10.54
C LEU A 20 -0.05 14.95 11.51
N ARG A 21 1.18 14.83 12.01
CA ARG A 21 1.76 15.80 12.96
C ARG A 21 1.84 17.21 12.36
N ALA A 22 2.26 17.33 11.10
CA ALA A 22 2.31 18.61 10.39
C ALA A 22 0.94 19.30 10.28
N ASN A 23 -0.15 18.52 10.34
CA ASN A 23 -1.53 19.01 10.34
C ASN A 23 -2.17 19.03 11.74
N GLY A 24 -1.39 18.90 12.82
CA GLY A 24 -1.92 18.87 14.19
C GLY A 24 -2.82 17.67 14.49
N LEU A 25 -2.68 16.59 13.72
CA LEU A 25 -3.45 15.35 13.88
C LEU A 25 -2.59 14.28 14.56
N ALA A 26 -3.25 13.33 15.22
CA ALA A 26 -2.63 12.18 15.85
C ALA A 26 -3.34 10.87 15.45
N PRO A 27 -2.62 9.75 15.32
CA PRO A 27 -3.25 8.44 15.13
C PRO A 27 -4.14 8.08 16.32
N LEU A 28 -5.35 7.57 16.04
CA LEU A 28 -6.29 7.10 17.07
C LEU A 28 -6.17 5.58 17.26
N LEU A 29 -6.30 4.83 16.17
CA LEU A 29 -6.33 3.38 16.17
C LEU A 29 -5.78 2.86 14.83
N PRO A 30 -4.85 1.88 14.81
CA PRO A 30 -4.51 1.17 13.59
C PRO A 30 -5.69 0.32 13.11
N ILE A 31 -6.03 0.43 11.82
CA ILE A 31 -7.14 -0.35 11.23
C ILE A 31 -6.61 -1.64 10.61
N ALA A 32 -5.57 -1.54 9.79
CA ALA A 32 -4.95 -2.67 9.13
C ALA A 32 -3.51 -2.34 8.70
N ASP A 33 -2.64 -3.35 8.74
CA ASP A 33 -1.34 -3.27 8.09
C ASP A 33 -1.51 -3.39 6.57
N ILE A 34 -0.72 -2.61 5.82
CA ILE A 34 -0.73 -2.62 4.36
C ILE A 34 0.62 -3.06 3.81
N SER A 35 0.58 -3.67 2.63
CA SER A 35 1.76 -4.06 1.88
C SER A 35 1.53 -3.85 0.40
N SER A 36 2.59 -3.55 -0.34
CA SER A 36 2.55 -3.62 -1.80
C SER A 36 2.34 -5.07 -2.25
N ARG A 37 1.52 -5.28 -3.28
CA ARG A 37 1.23 -6.59 -3.87
C ARG A 37 1.49 -6.56 -5.36
N LEU A 38 2.16 -7.58 -5.89
CA LEU A 38 2.29 -7.78 -7.33
C LEU A 38 1.02 -8.42 -7.87
N ILE A 39 0.29 -7.72 -8.74
CA ILE A 39 -0.91 -8.23 -9.40
C ILE A 39 -0.62 -8.45 -10.88
N VAL A 40 -0.96 -9.64 -11.37
CA VAL A 40 -0.73 -10.05 -12.76
C VAL A 40 -2.07 -10.24 -13.46
N ASN A 41 -2.19 -9.65 -14.66
CA ASN A 41 -3.34 -9.90 -15.52
C ASN A 41 -3.42 -11.38 -15.95
N LYS A 42 -4.58 -12.01 -15.80
CA LYS A 42 -4.78 -13.44 -16.10
C LYS A 42 -4.47 -13.82 -17.55
N ALA A 43 -4.88 -13.00 -18.52
CA ALA A 43 -4.61 -13.27 -19.93
C ALA A 43 -3.10 -13.17 -20.23
N ALA A 44 -2.41 -12.17 -19.67
CA ALA A 44 -0.96 -12.06 -19.76
C ALA A 44 -0.25 -13.25 -19.10
N MET A 45 -0.72 -13.71 -17.93
CA MET A 45 -0.18 -14.90 -17.26
C MET A 45 -0.30 -16.16 -18.14
N LYS A 46 -1.38 -16.29 -18.91
CA LYS A 46 -1.56 -17.42 -19.84
C LYS A 46 -0.71 -17.29 -21.11
N MET A 47 -0.76 -16.13 -21.77
CA MET A 47 -0.12 -15.93 -23.08
C MET A 47 1.40 -15.71 -22.98
N LYS A 48 1.88 -15.14 -21.88
CA LYS A 48 3.29 -14.80 -21.64
C LYS A 48 3.85 -15.53 -20.43
N HIS A 49 3.37 -16.75 -20.20
CA HIS A 49 3.61 -17.52 -18.97
C HIS A 49 5.08 -17.57 -18.55
N THR A 50 5.99 -17.90 -19.47
CA THR A 50 7.42 -18.02 -19.17
C THR A 50 8.01 -16.69 -18.70
N ALA A 51 7.80 -15.61 -19.45
CA ALA A 51 8.35 -14.30 -19.13
C ALA A 51 7.77 -13.73 -17.82
N VAL A 52 6.46 -13.90 -17.61
CA VAL A 52 5.78 -13.44 -16.40
C VAL A 52 6.26 -14.23 -15.18
N THR A 53 6.36 -15.56 -15.28
CA THR A 53 6.85 -16.42 -14.19
C THR A 53 8.29 -16.07 -13.81
N GLN A 54 9.15 -15.81 -14.80
CA GLN A 54 10.52 -15.36 -14.55
C GLN A 54 10.56 -14.04 -13.80
N LEU A 55 9.76 -13.05 -14.22
CA LEU A 55 9.69 -11.76 -13.54
C LEU A 55 9.17 -11.90 -12.09
N VAL A 56 8.12 -12.70 -11.88
CA VAL A 56 7.57 -12.98 -10.54
C VAL A 56 8.66 -13.60 -9.66
N ALA A 57 9.41 -14.57 -10.16
CA ALA A 57 10.49 -15.20 -9.41
C ALA A 57 11.62 -14.22 -9.07
N GLN A 58 12.01 -13.36 -10.01
CA GLN A 58 13.04 -12.33 -9.78
C GLN A 58 12.61 -11.33 -8.71
N ILE A 59 11.36 -10.86 -8.76
CA ILE A 59 10.82 -9.94 -7.73
C ILE A 59 10.75 -10.66 -6.39
N ALA A 60 10.20 -11.88 -6.34
CA ALA A 60 10.09 -12.66 -5.11
C ALA A 60 11.44 -12.89 -4.43
N ALA A 61 12.51 -13.11 -5.20
CA ALA A 61 13.86 -13.28 -4.67
C ALA A 61 14.47 -12.00 -4.06
N LYS A 62 13.88 -10.82 -4.31
CA LYS A 62 14.36 -9.52 -3.81
C LYS A 62 13.48 -8.90 -2.74
N VAL A 63 12.26 -9.40 -2.54
CA VAL A 63 11.34 -8.89 -1.51
C VAL A 63 11.71 -9.49 -0.15
N GLY A 64 11.92 -8.64 0.86
CA GLY A 64 12.21 -9.04 2.24
C GLY A 64 13.69 -9.30 2.55
N GLN A 65 14.60 -9.00 1.61
CA GLN A 65 16.03 -8.84 1.87
C GLN A 65 16.33 -7.45 2.42
#